data_AF-A0A8J2SSX9-F1
#
_entry.id   AF-A0A8J2SSX9-F1
#
_cell.length_a   1.000
_cell.length_b   1.000
_cell.length_c   1.000
_cell.angle_alpha   90.00
_cell.angle_beta   90.00
_cell.angle_gamma   90.00
#
_symmetry.space_group_name_H-M   'P 1'
#
loop_
_entity.id
_entity.type
_entity.pdbx_description
1 polymer ?
#
loop_
_entity_poly.entity_id
_entity_poly.type
_entity_poly.pdbx_seq_one_letter_code
_entity_poly.pdbx_strand_id
1 'polypeptide(L)'
;MDEGLLHKKLRTLEQQRAQSDDLNALLTREGGLNESQYMTCKNLKAAVAVSKQPGFFEYHKHSAEVQRAYDRKTCNQMVKKIARTQQDLDAIEEDIRAREAARLKSLELRDPTLTSFDQWFQQFGRPQNMPQRFYSTFDDNKKIYGGTHHHRAFRSNARTMKLGSGLK
;
A
#
# COMPACT_ATOMS: atom_id res chain seq x y z
N MET A 1 -14.61 -8.68 -2.56
CA MET A 1 -13.80 -7.45 -2.48
C MET A 1 -14.60 -6.40 -3.22
N ASP A 2 -15.00 -5.32 -2.56
CA ASP A 2 -15.82 -4.29 -3.22
C ASP A 2 -14.91 -3.45 -4.13
N GLU A 3 -14.83 -3.84 -5.40
CA GLU A 3 -14.01 -3.19 -6.43
C GLU A 3 -14.30 -1.68 -6.54
N GLY A 4 -15.55 -1.27 -6.28
CA GLY A 4 -15.95 0.15 -6.27
C GLY A 4 -15.28 0.99 -5.17
N LEU A 5 -15.12 0.44 -3.96
CA LEU A 5 -14.44 1.15 -2.86
C LEU A 5 -12.93 1.24 -3.10
N LEU A 6 -12.34 0.18 -3.65
CA LEU A 6 -10.93 0.16 -4.03
C LEU A 6 -10.64 1.19 -5.14
N HIS A 7 -11.49 1.26 -6.16
CA HIS A 7 -11.35 2.27 -7.21
C HIS A 7 -11.52 3.69 -6.67
N LYS A 8 -12.49 3.91 -5.77
CA LYS A 8 -12.67 5.20 -5.10
C LYS A 8 -11.42 5.58 -4.31
N LYS A 9 -10.83 4.65 -3.55
CA LYS A 9 -9.58 4.86 -2.81
C LYS A 9 -8.44 5.27 -3.73
N LEU A 10 -8.22 4.55 -4.83
CA LEU A 10 -7.17 4.86 -5.80
C LEU A 10 -7.32 6.27 -6.38
N ARG A 11 -8.54 6.65 -6.79
CA ARG A 11 -8.82 7.99 -7.31
C ARG A 11 -8.54 9.08 -6.27
N THR A 12 -8.93 8.87 -5.01
CA THR A 12 -8.69 9.85 -3.95
C THR A 12 -7.19 9.97 -3.62
N LEU A 13 -6.42 8.87 -3.69
CA LEU A 13 -4.96 8.88 -3.56
C LEU A 13 -4.28 9.67 -4.68
N GLU A 14 -4.72 9.48 -5.93
CA GLU A 14 -4.24 10.27 -7.07
C GLU A 14 -4.53 11.77 -6.89
N GLN A 15 -5.72 12.09 -6.39
CA GLN A 15 -6.10 13.47 -6.08
C GLN A 15 -5.22 14.07 -4.96
N GLN A 16 -4.93 13.31 -3.90
CA GLN A 16 -4.04 13.77 -2.83
C GLN A 16 -2.63 14.00 -3.36
N ARG A 17 -2.12 13.08 -4.18
CA ARG A 17 -0.82 13.22 -4.83
C ARG A 17 -0.74 14.49 -5.67
N ALA A 18 -1.72 14.73 -6.55
CA ALA A 18 -1.75 15.93 -7.37
C ALA A 18 -1.73 17.22 -6.53
N GLN A 19 -2.51 17.26 -5.44
CA GLN A 19 -2.52 18.41 -4.52
C GLN A 19 -1.17 18.61 -3.81
N SER A 20 -0.48 17.52 -3.47
CA SER A 20 0.85 17.55 -2.87
C SER A 20 1.90 18.02 -3.87
N ASP A 21 1.81 17.56 -5.12
CA ASP A 21 2.71 17.96 -6.21
C ASP A 21 2.55 19.46 -6.51
N ASP A 22 1.31 19.98 -6.55
CA ASP A 22 1.04 21.41 -6.70
C ASP A 22 1.66 22.24 -5.57
N LEU A 23 1.53 21.78 -4.32
CA LEU A 23 2.12 22.47 -3.16
C LEU A 23 3.64 22.45 -3.24
N ASN A 24 4.22 21.31 -3.59
CA ASN A 24 5.66 21.16 -3.72
C ASN A 24 6.21 22.07 -4.84
N ALA A 25 5.53 22.12 -5.99
CA ALA A 25 5.90 22.99 -7.10
C ALA A 25 5.95 24.47 -6.68
N LEU A 26 4.99 24.94 -5.88
CA LEU A 26 4.99 26.32 -5.37
C LEU A 26 6.19 26.60 -4.44
N LEU A 27 6.61 25.60 -3.66
CA LEU A 27 7.71 25.72 -2.70
C LEU A 27 9.09 25.67 -3.40
N THR A 28 9.27 24.74 -4.34
CA THR A 28 10.60 24.36 -4.87
C THR A 28 10.93 24.90 -6.25
N ARG A 29 9.97 25.48 -6.98
CA ARG A 29 10.28 26.12 -8.28
C ARG A 29 11.34 27.21 -8.13
N GLU A 30 12.05 27.50 -9.22
CA GLU A 30 12.95 28.65 -9.29
C GLU A 30 12.19 29.94 -9.00
N GLY A 31 12.73 30.78 -8.11
CA GLY A 31 12.04 31.95 -7.56
C GLY A 31 10.82 31.61 -6.70
N GLY A 32 10.66 30.34 -6.29
CA GLY A 32 9.62 29.85 -5.41
C GLY A 32 9.75 30.35 -3.98
N LEU A 33 8.89 29.85 -3.10
CA LEU A 33 8.84 30.32 -1.71
C LEU A 33 10.13 30.01 -0.94
N ASN A 34 10.73 28.83 -1.16
CA ASN A 34 11.95 28.43 -0.46
C ASN A 34 13.15 29.31 -0.86
N GLU A 35 13.33 29.53 -2.16
CA GLU A 35 14.42 30.37 -2.67
C GLU A 35 14.22 31.83 -2.26
N SER A 36 13.00 32.35 -2.36
CA SER A 36 12.65 33.69 -1.91
C SER A 36 12.97 33.90 -0.42
N GLN A 37 12.65 32.91 0.42
CA GLN A 37 12.96 32.96 1.84
C GLN A 37 14.46 32.91 2.09
N TYR A 38 15.17 32.03 1.38
CA TYR A 38 16.63 31.92 1.46
C TYR A 38 17.31 33.25 1.09
N MET A 39 16.88 33.88 0.00
CA MET A 39 17.41 35.16 -0.46
C MET A 39 17.13 36.28 0.54
N THR A 40 15.94 36.32 1.13
CA THR A 40 15.64 37.27 2.21
C THR A 40 16.54 37.04 3.42
N CYS A 41 16.75 35.80 3.88
CA CYS A 41 17.67 35.52 4.98
C CYS A 41 19.12 35.89 4.66
N LYS A 42 19.60 35.60 3.44
CA LYS A 42 20.95 35.94 2.98
C LYS A 42 21.14 37.46 2.93
N ASN A 43 20.16 38.16 2.39
CA ASN A 43 20.14 39.61 2.31
C ASN A 43 20.12 40.23 3.72
N LEU A 44 19.29 39.75 4.64
CA LEU A 44 19.29 40.21 6.04
C LEU A 44 20.65 39.98 6.74
N LYS A 45 21.30 38.82 6.51
CA LYS A 45 22.64 38.57 7.05
C LYS A 45 23.67 39.58 6.53
N ALA A 46 23.62 39.89 5.24
CA ALA A 46 24.47 40.90 4.64
C ALA A 46 24.16 42.31 5.18
N ALA A 47 22.88 42.64 5.38
CA ALA A 47 22.46 43.90 5.99
C ALA A 47 23.05 44.07 7.39
N VAL A 48 23.01 43.02 8.21
CA VAL A 48 23.59 43.01 9.56
C VAL A 48 25.11 43.18 9.52
N ALA A 49 25.80 42.54 8.57
CA ALA A 49 27.24 42.70 8.40
C ALA A 49 27.63 44.13 7.98
N VAL A 50 26.81 44.77 7.13
CA VAL A 50 27.05 46.12 6.57
C VAL A 50 26.39 47.23 7.42
N SER A 51 25.69 46.88 8.51
CA SER A 51 24.83 47.80 9.29
C SER A 51 25.56 48.99 9.93
N LYS A 52 26.90 49.01 9.87
CA LYS A 52 27.72 50.15 10.25
C LYS A 52 27.53 51.39 9.35
N GLN A 53 26.88 51.23 8.18
CA GLN A 53 26.53 52.33 7.28
C GLN A 53 25.01 52.32 7.01
N PRO A 54 24.22 53.10 7.77
CA PRO A 54 22.79 53.25 7.51
C PRO A 54 22.55 53.80 6.10
N GLY A 55 21.73 53.12 5.31
CA GLY A 55 21.29 53.59 3.97
C GLY A 55 21.99 52.97 2.76
N PHE A 56 23.02 52.13 2.95
CA PHE A 56 23.75 51.52 1.82
C PHE A 56 23.22 50.14 1.37
N PHE A 57 22.17 49.63 2.01
CA PHE A 57 21.74 48.25 1.82
C PHE A 57 20.35 48.15 1.20
N GLU A 58 20.26 47.62 -0.03
CA GLU A 58 18.98 47.32 -0.67
C GLU A 58 18.46 45.94 -0.24
N TYR A 59 17.22 45.92 0.25
CA TYR A 59 16.59 44.67 0.67
C TYR A 59 16.10 43.84 -0.51
N HIS A 60 16.14 42.53 -0.34
CA HIS A 60 15.57 41.59 -1.29
C HIS A 60 14.05 41.83 -1.42
N LYS A 61 13.58 42.01 -2.66
CA LYS A 61 12.17 42.20 -2.99
C LYS A 61 11.60 40.90 -3.54
N HIS A 62 10.50 40.44 -2.96
CA HIS A 62 9.80 39.25 -3.46
C HIS A 62 9.21 39.51 -4.85
N SER A 63 9.16 38.44 -5.67
CA SER A 63 8.40 38.48 -6.92
C SER A 63 6.91 38.71 -6.64
N ALA A 64 6.20 39.33 -7.58
CA ALA A 64 4.78 39.63 -7.42
C ALA A 64 3.94 38.36 -7.18
N GLU A 65 4.35 37.23 -7.75
CA GLU A 65 3.69 35.94 -7.54
C GLU A 65 3.86 35.41 -6.12
N VAL A 66 5.07 35.47 -5.57
CA VAL A 66 5.38 35.04 -4.20
C VAL A 66 4.66 35.93 -3.20
N GLN A 67 4.64 37.25 -3.43
CA GLN A 67 3.90 38.17 -2.56
C GLN A 67 2.41 37.83 -2.52
N ARG A 68 1.79 37.60 -3.70
CA ARG A 68 0.38 37.17 -3.78
C ARG A 68 0.14 35.84 -3.07
N ALA A 69 1.08 34.89 -3.14
CA ALA A 69 0.97 33.61 -2.44
C ALA A 69 0.96 33.79 -0.91
N TYR A 70 1.80 34.67 -0.38
CA TYR A 70 1.81 35.07 1.03
C TYR A 70 0.50 35.74 1.44
N ASP A 71 0.07 36.77 0.71
CA ASP A 71 -1.12 37.57 1.04
C ASP A 71 -2.39 36.69 1.07
N ARG A 72 -2.51 35.78 0.10
CA ARG A 72 -3.65 34.87 -0.02
C ARG A 72 -3.55 33.64 0.89
N LYS A 73 -2.43 33.46 1.60
CA LYS A 73 -2.15 32.27 2.44
C LYS A 73 -2.35 30.96 1.66
N THR A 74 -1.90 30.92 0.40
CA THR A 74 -2.16 29.80 -0.52
C THR A 74 -1.67 28.47 0.02
N CYS A 75 -0.46 28.41 0.61
CA CYS A 75 0.06 27.19 1.23
C CYS A 75 -0.86 26.65 2.33
N ASN A 76 -1.38 27.52 3.21
CA ASN A 76 -2.29 27.10 4.27
C ASN A 76 -3.60 26.54 3.71
N GLN A 77 -4.10 27.12 2.61
CA GLN A 77 -5.30 26.61 1.94
C GLN A 77 -5.04 25.23 1.31
N MET A 78 -3.88 25.04 0.66
CA MET A 78 -3.50 23.77 0.05
C MET A 78 -3.29 22.68 1.10
N VAL A 79 -2.59 22.97 2.20
CA VAL A 79 -2.42 22.04 3.33
C VAL A 79 -3.76 21.62 3.91
N LYS A 80 -4.69 22.58 4.11
CA LYS A 80 -6.06 22.26 4.57
C LYS A 80 -6.80 21.36 3.58
N LYS A 81 -6.62 21.55 2.27
CA LYS A 81 -7.24 20.71 1.24
C LYS A 81 -6.69 19.28 1.26
N ILE A 82 -5.37 19.13 1.41
CA ILE A 82 -4.70 17.83 1.56
C ILE A 82 -5.20 17.12 2.82
N ALA A 83 -5.29 17.84 3.95
CA ALA A 83 -5.78 17.28 5.21
C ALA A 83 -7.23 16.79 5.12
N ARG A 84 -8.11 17.53 4.44
CA ARG A 84 -9.49 17.07 4.16
C ARG A 84 -9.51 15.81 3.29
N THR A 85 -8.69 15.78 2.24
CA THR A 85 -8.57 14.60 1.37
C THR A 85 -8.05 13.37 2.15
N GLN A 86 -7.15 13.58 3.12
CA GLN A 86 -6.71 12.51 4.03
C GLN A 86 -7.84 12.00 4.92
N GLN A 87 -8.66 12.89 5.49
CA GLN A 87 -9.83 12.48 6.28
C GLN A 87 -10.81 11.63 5.46
N ASP A 88 -11.03 12.00 4.19
CA ASP A 88 -11.87 11.22 3.28
C ASP A 88 -11.26 9.83 2.99
N LEU A 89 -9.94 9.74 2.85
CA LEU A 89 -9.23 8.45 2.69
C LEU A 89 -9.36 7.59 3.95
N ASP A 90 -9.17 8.16 5.13
CA ASP A 90 -9.28 7.44 6.40
C ASP A 90 -10.68 6.85 6.55
N ALA A 91 -11.72 7.62 6.20
CA ALA A 91 -13.10 7.13 6.19
C ALA A 91 -13.33 5.97 5.21
N ILE A 92 -12.77 6.05 3.99
CA ILE A 92 -12.85 4.96 3.01
C ILE A 92 -12.12 3.71 3.51
N GLU A 93 -10.98 3.87 4.19
CA GLU A 93 -10.22 2.75 4.75
C GLU A 93 -10.93 2.06 5.91
N GLU A 94 -11.59 2.82 6.78
CA GLU A 94 -12.45 2.27 7.82
C GLU A 94 -13.64 1.50 7.22
N ASP A 95 -14.28 2.04 6.17
CA ASP A 95 -15.37 1.35 5.47
C ASP A 95 -14.91 0.02 4.85
N ILE A 96 -13.72 0.00 4.22
CA ILE A 96 -13.14 -1.24 3.66
C ILE A 96 -12.89 -2.25 4.78
N ARG A 97 -12.25 -1.83 5.89
CA ARG A 97 -11.98 -2.71 7.03
C ARG A 97 -13.25 -3.27 7.65
N ALA A 98 -14.28 -2.45 7.83
CA ALA A 98 -15.58 -2.88 8.37
C ALA A 98 -16.24 -3.94 7.49
N ARG A 99 -16.21 -3.77 6.16
CA ARG A 99 -16.78 -4.72 5.19
C ARG A 99 -15.99 -6.02 5.12
N GLU A 100 -14.66 -5.94 5.18
CA GLU A 100 -13.81 -7.13 5.24
C GLU A 100 -14.04 -7.93 6.52
N ALA A 101 -14.16 -7.26 7.67
CA ALA A 101 -14.48 -7.89 8.94
C ALA A 101 -15.88 -8.55 8.91
N ALA A 102 -16.88 -7.88 8.35
CA ALA A 102 -18.22 -8.46 8.17
C ALA A 102 -18.20 -9.68 7.24
N ARG A 103 -17.41 -9.64 6.16
CA ARG A 103 -17.21 -10.78 5.25
C ARG A 103 -16.60 -11.97 5.98
N LEU A 104 -15.53 -11.76 6.75
CA LEU A 104 -14.88 -12.82 7.51
C LEU A 104 -15.85 -13.44 8.54
N LYS A 105 -16.58 -12.61 9.28
CA LYS A 105 -17.59 -13.08 10.24
C LYS A 105 -18.71 -13.89 9.56
N SER A 106 -19.14 -13.50 8.36
CA SER A 106 -20.13 -14.27 7.61
C SER A 106 -19.61 -15.61 7.09
N LEU A 107 -18.29 -15.74 6.87
CA LEU A 107 -17.66 -17.00 6.50
C LEU A 107 -17.54 -17.93 7.72
N GLU A 108 -17.17 -17.40 8.89
CA GLU A 108 -17.12 -18.15 10.15
C GLU A 108 -18.49 -18.74 10.55
N LEU A 109 -19.58 -18.00 10.31
CA LEU A 109 -20.94 -18.48 10.57
C LEU A 109 -21.41 -19.56 9.58
N ARG A 110 -20.72 -19.73 8.45
CA ARG A 110 -21.13 -20.62 7.36
C ARG A 110 -20.42 -21.97 7.38
N ASP A 111 -19.30 -22.07 8.09
CA ASP A 111 -18.70 -23.35 8.38
C ASP A 111 -19.46 -23.99 9.55
N PRO A 112 -20.17 -25.11 9.33
CA PRO A 112 -20.77 -25.83 10.44
C PRO A 112 -19.63 -26.26 11.36
N THR A 113 -19.82 -26.07 12.66
CA THR A 113 -18.96 -26.65 13.69
C THR A 113 -19.14 -28.17 13.66
N LEU A 114 -18.50 -28.82 12.71
CA LEU A 114 -18.50 -30.26 12.55
C LEU A 114 -17.66 -30.85 13.67
N THR A 115 -18.35 -31.26 14.73
CA THR A 115 -17.75 -31.85 15.93
C THR A 115 -17.38 -33.31 15.74
N SER A 116 -17.84 -33.95 14.66
CA SER A 116 -17.52 -35.34 14.33
C SER A 116 -17.50 -35.60 12.82
N PHE A 117 -16.75 -36.62 12.41
CA PHE A 117 -16.72 -37.09 11.02
C PHE A 117 -18.10 -37.58 10.54
N ASP A 118 -18.94 -38.13 11.43
CA ASP A 118 -20.30 -38.53 11.05
C ASP A 118 -21.17 -37.34 10.64
N GLN A 119 -21.04 -36.19 11.31
CA GLN A 119 -21.72 -34.95 10.89
C GLN A 119 -21.23 -34.47 9.53
N TRP A 120 -19.91 -34.57 9.27
CA TRP A 120 -19.33 -34.22 7.98
C TRP A 120 -19.89 -35.10 6.85
N PHE A 121 -19.95 -36.42 7.08
CA PHE A 121 -20.49 -37.38 6.11
C PHE A 121 -22.01 -37.25 5.89
N GLN A 122 -22.78 -36.81 6.88
CA GLN A 122 -24.20 -36.52 6.71
C GLN A 122 -24.44 -35.31 5.80
N GLN A 123 -23.57 -34.30 5.88
CA GLN A 123 -23.72 -33.07 5.11
C GLN A 123 -23.17 -33.18 3.69
N PHE A 124 -22.00 -33.81 3.50
CA PHE A 124 -21.32 -33.88 2.20
C PHE A 124 -21.45 -35.25 1.52
N GLY A 125 -22.11 -36.22 2.19
CA GLY A 125 -22.23 -37.59 1.75
C GLY A 125 -21.05 -38.47 2.19
N ARG A 126 -21.31 -39.76 2.39
CA ARG A 126 -20.24 -40.75 2.56
C ARG A 126 -19.58 -41.03 1.21
N PRO A 127 -18.24 -41.07 1.12
CA PRO A 127 -17.59 -41.53 -0.09
C PRO A 127 -18.11 -42.94 -0.41
N GLN A 128 -18.64 -43.11 -1.62
CA GLN A 128 -19.01 -44.44 -2.09
C GLN A 128 -17.72 -45.27 -2.19
N ASN A 129 -17.78 -46.54 -1.82
CA ASN A 129 -16.66 -47.47 -1.97
C ASN A 129 -16.36 -47.61 -3.47
N MET A 130 -15.48 -46.75 -4.00
CA MET A 130 -15.08 -46.78 -5.39
C MET A 130 -14.18 -48.00 -5.62
N PRO A 131 -14.30 -48.68 -6.77
CA PRO A 131 -13.40 -49.79 -7.11
C PRO A 131 -11.94 -49.34 -6.99
N GLN A 132 -11.08 -50.24 -6.51
CA GLN A 132 -9.69 -49.95 -6.15
C GLN A 132 -8.85 -49.32 -7.28
N ARG A 133 -9.32 -49.43 -8.54
CA ARG A 133 -8.72 -48.86 -9.75
C ARG A 133 -8.83 -47.34 -9.90
N PHE A 134 -9.66 -46.67 -9.09
CA PHE A 134 -9.80 -45.20 -9.12
C PHE A 134 -8.90 -44.48 -8.10
N TYR A 135 -8.21 -45.23 -7.24
CA TYR A 135 -7.24 -44.64 -6.33
C TYR A 135 -5.88 -44.53 -7.00
N SER A 136 -5.23 -43.38 -6.88
CA SER A 136 -3.80 -43.26 -7.17
C SER A 136 -3.04 -44.14 -6.19
N THR A 137 -2.33 -45.15 -6.70
CA THR A 137 -1.40 -45.95 -5.90
C THR A 137 -0.03 -45.32 -5.96
N PHE A 138 0.68 -45.30 -4.82
CA PHE A 138 2.08 -44.91 -4.81
C PHE A 138 2.89 -46.11 -5.27
N ASP A 139 3.32 -46.06 -6.54
CA ASP A 139 4.27 -47.02 -7.10
C ASP A 139 5.70 -46.53 -6.80
N ASP A 140 6.58 -47.42 -6.36
CA ASP A 140 7.97 -47.10 -6.00
C ASP A 140 8.80 -46.98 -7.29
N ASN A 141 8.55 -45.90 -8.04
CA ASN A 141 9.19 -45.67 -9.31
C ASN A 141 10.60 -45.11 -9.08
N LYS A 142 11.63 -45.91 -9.43
CA LYS A 142 13.05 -45.50 -9.38
C LYS A 142 13.39 -44.31 -10.29
N LYS A 143 12.49 -43.84 -11.15
CA LYS A 143 12.70 -42.65 -11.98
C LYS A 143 12.52 -41.37 -11.16
N ILE A 144 13.66 -40.75 -10.85
CA ILE A 144 13.72 -39.37 -10.34
C ILE A 144 13.33 -38.44 -11.50
N TYR A 145 12.12 -37.90 -11.47
CA TYR A 145 11.74 -36.78 -12.34
C TYR A 145 12.26 -35.48 -11.70
N GLY A 146 13.48 -35.09 -12.09
CA GLY A 146 14.11 -33.87 -11.58
C GLY A 146 15.34 -33.49 -12.40
N GLY A 147 15.24 -32.38 -13.12
CA GLY A 147 16.30 -31.81 -13.95
C GLY A 147 15.83 -31.50 -15.37
N THR A 148 15.18 -30.35 -15.57
CA THR A 148 15.04 -29.80 -16.93
C THR A 148 16.40 -29.26 -17.39
N HIS A 149 16.67 -29.31 -18.69
CA HIS A 149 17.98 -28.99 -19.31
C HIS A 149 18.55 -27.63 -18.88
N HIS A 150 17.69 -26.69 -18.45
CA HIS A 150 18.06 -25.31 -18.14
C HIS A 150 18.42 -25.04 -16.66
N HIS A 151 18.13 -25.96 -15.72
CA HIS A 151 18.46 -25.77 -14.30
C HIS A 151 19.03 -27.03 -13.64
N ARG A 152 20.32 -27.27 -13.88
CA ARG A 152 21.09 -28.43 -13.37
C ARG A 152 21.22 -28.48 -11.83
N ALA A 153 20.92 -27.38 -11.12
CA ALA A 153 21.01 -27.26 -9.67
C ALA A 153 19.71 -27.61 -8.92
N PHE A 154 18.58 -27.79 -9.62
CA PHE A 154 17.33 -28.18 -8.98
C PHE A 154 17.32 -29.69 -8.74
N ARG A 155 18.05 -30.12 -7.71
CA ARG A 155 17.87 -31.46 -7.13
C ARG A 155 16.61 -31.40 -6.28
N SER A 156 15.49 -31.90 -6.80
CA SER A 156 14.36 -32.24 -5.94
C SER A 156 14.87 -33.34 -5.00
N ASN A 157 15.11 -32.99 -3.74
CA ASN A 157 15.29 -33.98 -2.68
C ASN A 157 13.92 -34.65 -2.51
N ALA A 158 13.64 -35.67 -3.31
CA ALA A 158 12.55 -36.59 -3.06
C ALA A 158 12.90 -37.30 -1.75
N ARG A 159 12.41 -36.75 -0.64
CA ARG A 159 12.48 -37.37 0.67
C ARG A 159 11.77 -38.71 0.51
N THR A 160 12.52 -39.80 0.52
CA THR A 160 11.97 -41.17 0.47
C THR A 160 10.90 -41.28 1.55
N MET A 161 9.63 -41.30 1.13
CA MET A 161 8.51 -41.43 2.05
C MET A 161 8.48 -42.89 2.50
N LYS A 162 8.86 -43.14 3.76
CA LYS A 162 8.67 -44.45 4.38
C LYS A 162 7.16 -44.68 4.55
N LEU A 163 6.69 -45.86 4.18
CA LEU A 163 5.33 -46.31 4.47
C LEU A 163 5.08 -46.19 5.98
N GLY A 164 4.06 -45.42 6.38
CA GLY A 164 3.61 -45.39 7.77
C GLY A 164 3.04 -46.75 8.17
N SER A 165 3.31 -47.21 9.39
CA SER A 165 2.98 -48.57 9.86
C SER A 165 1.48 -48.83 10.08
N GLY A 166 0.58 -48.04 9.48
CA GLY A 166 -0.88 -48.18 9.59
C GLY A 166 -1.54 -48.94 8.44
N LEU A 167 -0.75 -49.44 7.48
CA LEU A 167 -1.21 -50.29 6.39
C LEU A 167 -0.47 -51.63 6.47
N LYS A 168 -0.98 -52.52 7.31
CA LYS A 168 -0.77 -53.98 7.24
C LYS A 168 -2.12 -54.64 7.34
#